data_AF-T1CM40-F1
#
_entry.id   AF-T1CM40-F1
#
_cell.length_a   1.000
_cell.length_b   1.000
_cell.length_c   1.000
_cell.angle_alpha   90.00
_cell.angle_beta   90.00
_cell.angle_gamma   90.00
#
_symmetry.space_group_name_H-M   'P 1'
#
loop_
_entity.id
_entity.type
_entity.pdbx_description
1 polymer ?
#
loop_
_entity_poly.entity_id
_entity_poly.type
_entity_poly.pdbx_seq_one_letter_code
_entity_poly.pdbx_strand_id
1 'polypeptide(L)'
;MEINAYDVYKNDEWQCIIGHAGFIKTAEDLYGAMASAVPNAKFGIAFVEASGERLIRYEGNDQELVEAAKKNAFGIAAGHTFI
;
A
#
# COMPACT_ATOMS: atom_id res chain seq x y z
N MET A 1 2.68 -25.06 -6.74
CA MET A 1 2.53 -23.62 -7.00
C MET A 1 1.13 -23.44 -7.55
N GLU A 2 0.34 -22.58 -6.92
CA GLU A 2 -1.02 -22.24 -7.33
C GLU A 2 -1.02 -20.79 -7.83
N ILE A 3 -1.84 -20.48 -8.84
CA ILE A 3 -1.98 -19.13 -9.39
C ILE A 3 -3.37 -18.63 -9.02
N ASN A 4 -3.42 -17.52 -8.28
CA ASN A 4 -4.65 -16.88 -7.86
C ASN A 4 -4.79 -15.51 -8.53
N ALA A 5 -6.00 -15.14 -8.88
CA ALA A 5 -6.35 -13.79 -9.30
C ALA A 5 -7.00 -13.06 -8.12
N TYR A 6 -6.61 -11.80 -7.91
CA TYR A 6 -7.22 -10.92 -6.92
C TYR A 6 -7.67 -9.63 -7.59
N ASP A 7 -8.96 -9.32 -7.45
CA ASP A 7 -9.54 -8.08 -7.95
C ASP A 7 -9.23 -6.95 -6.96
N VAL A 8 -8.37 -6.01 -7.38
CA VAL A 8 -8.02 -4.84 -6.58
C VAL A 8 -9.27 -3.99 -6.32
N TYR A 9 -9.60 -3.82 -5.05
CA TYR A 9 -10.67 -2.95 -4.61
C TYR A 9 -10.27 -1.48 -4.81
N LYS A 10 -10.99 -0.77 -5.67
CA LYS A 10 -10.85 0.67 -5.86
C LYS A 10 -12.15 1.29 -6.33
N ASN A 11 -12.34 2.58 -6.09
CA ASN A 11 -13.31 3.40 -6.83
C ASN A 11 -12.79 3.61 -8.27
N ASP A 12 -13.69 3.90 -9.21
CA ASP A 12 -13.35 4.18 -10.61
C ASP A 12 -12.48 5.44 -10.75
N GLU A 13 -12.66 6.42 -9.87
CA GLU A 13 -11.87 7.66 -9.86
C GLU A 13 -10.48 7.49 -9.25
N TRP A 14 -10.24 6.39 -8.53
CA TRP A 14 -8.97 6.17 -7.85
C TRP A 14 -7.92 5.55 -8.77
N GLN A 15 -6.70 6.05 -8.63
CA GLN A 15 -5.48 5.48 -9.21
C GLN A 15 -4.81 4.56 -8.20
N CYS A 16 -4.10 3.54 -8.69
CA CYS A 16 -3.44 2.56 -7.86
C CYS A 16 -2.05 2.25 -8.42
N ILE A 17 -1.04 2.19 -7.55
CA ILE A 17 0.33 1.82 -7.89
C ILE A 17 0.71 0.63 -7.02
N ILE A 18 1.00 -0.50 -7.65
CA ILE A 18 1.48 -1.70 -6.94
C ILE A 18 2.96 -1.85 -7.25
N GLY A 19 3.77 -2.06 -6.21
CA GLY A 19 5.20 -2.29 -6.37
C GLY A 19 5.77 -3.21 -5.32
N HIS A 20 7.09 -3.37 -5.36
CA HIS A 20 7.83 -4.23 -4.45
C HIS A 20 8.97 -3.43 -3.81
N ALA A 21 9.12 -3.56 -2.51
CA ALA A 21 10.13 -2.85 -1.73
C ALA A 21 10.61 -3.72 -0.56
N GLY A 22 11.81 -3.43 -0.06
CA GLY A 22 12.32 -4.04 1.17
C GLY A 22 12.47 -2.98 2.25
N PHE A 23 12.46 -3.43 3.51
CA PHE A 23 12.67 -2.63 4.72
C PHE A 23 11.44 -1.90 5.27
N ILE A 24 11.34 -1.84 6.61
CA ILE A 24 10.15 -1.35 7.34
C ILE A 24 9.88 0.14 7.14
N LYS A 25 10.89 0.93 6.77
CA LYS A 25 10.76 2.37 6.51
C LYS A 25 9.99 2.68 5.21
N THR A 26 9.72 1.67 4.37
CA THR A 26 9.03 1.83 3.08
C THR A 26 7.75 2.68 3.17
N ALA A 27 6.87 2.43 4.15
CA ALA A 27 5.61 3.19 4.25
C ALA A 27 5.84 4.68 4.55
N GLU A 28 6.78 5.00 5.46
CA GLU A 28 7.14 6.37 5.84
C GLU A 28 7.89 7.10 4.69
N ASP A 29 8.82 6.41 4.01
CA ASP A 29 9.57 6.98 2.90
C ASP A 29 8.66 7.25 1.70
N LEU A 30 7.73 6.35 1.39
CA LEU A 30 6.72 6.58 0.36
C LEU A 30 5.76 7.71 0.76
N TYR A 31 5.38 7.82 2.04
CA TYR A 31 4.60 8.96 2.51
C TYR A 31 5.34 10.28 2.23
N GLY A 32 6.62 10.37 2.60
CA GLY A 32 7.46 11.54 2.36
C GLY A 32 7.58 11.87 0.87
N ALA A 33 7.78 10.85 0.03
CA ALA A 33 7.82 11.01 -1.42
C ALA A 33 6.49 11.54 -1.98
N MET A 34 5.36 10.98 -1.57
CA MET A 34 4.04 11.40 -2.04
C MET A 34 3.68 12.81 -1.56
N ALA A 35 3.91 13.12 -0.29
CA ALA A 35 3.62 14.42 0.30
C ALA A 35 4.47 15.56 -0.30
N SER A 36 5.67 15.25 -0.78
CA SER A 36 6.57 16.23 -1.42
C SER A 36 6.40 16.35 -2.93
N ALA A 37 5.88 15.31 -3.61
CA ALA A 37 5.73 15.31 -5.07
C ALA A 37 4.59 16.21 -5.57
N VAL A 38 3.42 16.18 -4.91
CA VAL A 38 2.24 16.93 -5.35
C VAL A 38 1.53 17.57 -4.15
N PRO A 39 1.42 18.92 -4.10
CA PRO A 39 0.69 19.60 -3.03
C PRO A 39 -0.77 19.11 -2.94
N ASN A 40 -1.23 18.85 -1.71
CA ASN A 40 -2.61 18.43 -1.41
C ASN A 40 -3.06 17.10 -2.02
N ALA A 41 -2.15 16.28 -2.57
CA ALA A 41 -2.50 14.94 -3.03
C ALA A 41 -3.09 14.12 -1.87
N LYS A 42 -4.18 13.41 -2.15
CA LYS A 42 -4.80 12.45 -1.23
C LYS A 42 -4.29 11.06 -1.57
N PHE A 43 -3.75 10.36 -0.59
CA PHE A 43 -3.19 9.03 -0.79
C PHE A 43 -3.26 8.20 0.50
N GLY A 44 -3.31 6.88 0.30
CA GLY A 44 -3.08 5.85 1.30
C GLY A 44 -2.04 4.88 0.76
N ILE A 45 -1.22 4.35 1.67
CA ILE A 45 -0.12 3.43 1.37
C ILE A 45 -0.23 2.25 2.34
N ALA A 46 -0.06 1.04 1.84
CA ALA A 46 0.08 -0.16 2.65
C ALA A 46 1.28 -0.99 2.17
N PHE A 47 2.11 -1.44 3.09
CA PHE A 47 3.30 -2.26 2.85
C PHE A 47 3.21 -3.56 3.66
N VAL A 48 3.38 -4.69 2.98
CA VAL A 48 3.33 -6.03 3.59
C VAL A 48 4.71 -6.42 4.11
N GLU A 49 4.92 -6.34 5.43
CA GLU A 49 6.16 -6.79 6.05
C GLU A 49 6.34 -8.31 5.85
N ALA A 50 7.47 -8.75 5.28
CA ALA A 50 7.69 -10.17 4.96
C ALA A 50 8.45 -10.95 6.05
N SER A 51 8.94 -10.26 7.09
CA SER A 51 9.71 -10.84 8.20
C SER A 51 9.16 -10.39 9.55
N GLY A 52 9.62 -11.00 10.65
CA GLY A 52 9.22 -10.58 12.00
C GLY A 52 7.73 -10.74 12.25
N GLU A 53 7.08 -9.66 12.69
CA GLU A 53 5.64 -9.65 13.00
C GLU A 53 4.77 -9.84 11.76
N ARG A 54 5.30 -9.54 10.56
CA ARG A 54 4.62 -9.70 9.27
C ARG A 54 3.28 -8.95 9.20
N LEU A 55 3.30 -7.71 9.69
CA LEU A 55 2.12 -6.85 9.69
C LEU A 55 2.02 -6.05 8.40
N ILE A 56 0.80 -5.60 8.08
CA ILE A 56 0.60 -4.53 7.11
C ILE A 56 0.95 -3.22 7.81
N ARG A 57 2.05 -2.60 7.39
CA ARG A 57 2.42 -1.23 7.78
C ARG A 57 1.69 -0.29 6.83
N TYR A 58 1.20 0.85 7.32
CA TYR A 58 0.40 1.75 6.50
C TYR A 58 0.64 3.20 6.90
N GLU A 59 0.52 4.08 5.93
CA GLU A 59 0.66 5.53 6.07
C GLU A 59 -0.29 6.22 5.07
N GLY A 60 -0.56 7.51 5.26
CA GLY A 60 -1.37 8.28 4.32
C GLY A 60 -2.02 9.49 4.96
N ASN A 61 -2.64 10.32 4.12
CA ASN A 61 -3.31 11.56 4.56
C ASN A 61 -4.81 11.58 4.23
N ASP A 62 -5.35 10.45 3.80
CA ASP A 62 -6.77 10.22 3.56
C ASP A 62 -7.16 8.85 4.13
N GLN A 63 -8.06 8.84 5.11
CA GLN A 63 -8.41 7.62 5.83
C GLN A 63 -9.09 6.58 4.94
N GLU A 64 -9.89 7.01 3.96
CA GLU A 64 -10.60 6.08 3.07
C GLU A 64 -9.61 5.36 2.15
N LEU A 65 -8.65 6.11 1.61
CA LEU A 65 -7.58 5.53 0.78
C LEU A 65 -6.64 4.63 1.58
N VAL A 66 -6.34 4.96 2.84
CA VAL A 66 -5.53 4.11 3.73
C VAL A 66 -6.23 2.78 4.00
N GLU A 67 -7.52 2.79 4.30
CA GLU A 67 -8.27 1.54 4.51
C GLU A 67 -8.39 0.72 3.22
N ALA A 68 -8.53 1.37 2.06
CA ALA A 68 -8.50 0.68 0.76
C ALA A 68 -7.13 0.02 0.49
N ALA A 69 -6.03 0.72 0.75
CA ALA A 69 -4.68 0.19 0.60
C ALA A 69 -4.46 -1.03 1.51
N LYS A 70 -4.85 -0.93 2.80
CA LYS A 70 -4.76 -2.05 3.76
C LYS A 70 -5.57 -3.27 3.30
N LYS A 71 -6.80 -3.05 2.83
CA LYS A 71 -7.67 -4.12 2.32
C LYS A 71 -7.04 -4.84 1.12
N ASN A 72 -6.49 -4.09 0.17
CA ASN A 72 -5.81 -4.67 -0.98
C ASN A 72 -4.52 -5.39 -0.60
N ALA A 73 -3.69 -4.79 0.27
CA ALA A 73 -2.47 -5.44 0.76
C ALA A 73 -2.77 -6.78 1.44
N PHE A 74 -3.84 -6.85 2.23
CA PHE A 74 -4.31 -8.08 2.85
C PHE A 74 -4.81 -9.10 1.81
N GLY A 75 -5.55 -8.67 0.80
CA GLY A 75 -6.06 -9.55 -0.26
C GLY A 75 -4.98 -10.09 -1.20
N ILE A 76 -3.97 -9.27 -1.51
CA ILE A 76 -2.79 -9.68 -2.30
C ILE A 76 -1.92 -10.66 -1.52
N ALA A 77 -1.77 -10.46 -0.21
CA ALA A 77 -1.08 -11.36 0.71
C ALA A 77 0.36 -11.76 0.31
N ALA A 78 1.04 -10.92 -0.47
CA ALA A 78 2.42 -11.15 -0.92
C ALA A 78 3.40 -10.23 -0.15
N GLY A 79 4.33 -10.85 0.59
CA GLY A 79 5.35 -10.13 1.35
C GLY A 79 6.16 -9.16 0.47
N HIS A 80 6.58 -8.04 1.06
CA HIS A 80 7.33 -6.96 0.41
C HIS A 80 6.57 -6.22 -0.71
N THR A 81 5.28 -6.49 -0.88
CA THR A 81 4.42 -5.70 -1.77
C THR A 81 4.03 -4.39 -1.08
N PHE A 82 4.00 -3.30 -1.84
CA PHE A 82 3.28 -2.09 -1.45
C PHE A 82 2.17 -1.76 -2.44
N ILE A 83 1.14 -1.09 -1.95
CA ILE A 83 0.02 -0.57 -2.73
C ILE A 83 -0.46 0.76 -2.17
#